data_AF-A0A3P7MQ30-F1
#
_entry.id   AF-A0A3P7MQ30-F1
#
_cell.length_a   1.000
_cell.length_b   1.000
_cell.length_c   1.000
_cell.angle_alpha   90.00
_cell.angle_beta   90.00
_cell.angle_gamma   90.00
#
_symmetry.space_group_name_H-M   'P 1'
#
loop_
_entity.id
_entity.type
_entity.pdbx_description
1 polymer ?
#
loop_
_entity_poly.entity_id
_entity_poly.type
_entity_poly.pdbx_seq_one_letter_code
_entity_poly.pdbx_strand_id
1 'polypeptide(L)'
;MMLQIFIFLLLGAVSAAFAKGCQPITIPLCKGVGYNMTSFPNSYGHEKQEEAGLEVHQFFPLVEYGCYEHLRFFLCTLYTPICQENYDRPILPCMELCLEAKKRCSPIMQQ
;
A
#
# COMPACT_ATOMS: atom_id res chain seq x y z
N MET A 1 -8.00 15.37 40.99
CA MET A 1 -7.25 14.14 40.65
C MET A 1 -7.89 13.35 39.51
N MET A 2 -9.19 13.02 39.53
CA MET A 2 -9.83 12.28 38.41
C MET A 2 -9.71 12.98 37.04
N LEU A 3 -9.83 14.32 37.00
CA LEU A 3 -9.70 15.08 35.75
C LEU A 3 -8.28 14.99 35.15
N GLN A 4 -7.25 14.97 35.99
CA GLN A 4 -5.86 14.83 35.57
C GLN A 4 -5.60 13.42 35.02
N ILE A 5 -6.15 12.38 35.65
CA ILE A 5 -6.07 10.99 35.18
C ILE A 5 -6.76 10.85 33.81
N PHE A 6 -7.93 11.46 33.63
CA PHE A 6 -8.62 11.49 32.34
C PHE A 6 -7.78 12.20 31.27
N ILE A 7 -7.16 13.34 31.61
CA ILE A 7 -6.27 14.07 30.70
C ILE A 7 -5.06 13.20 30.30
N PHE A 8 -4.41 12.52 31.25
CA PHE A 8 -3.29 11.60 30.95
C PHE A 8 -3.71 10.39 30.12
N LEU A 9 -4.88 9.81 30.38
CA LEU A 9 -5.43 8.71 29.57
C LEU A 9 -5.79 9.17 28.15
N LEU A 10 -6.35 10.37 28.01
CA LEU A 10 -6.63 10.98 26.71
C LEU A 10 -5.34 11.31 25.94
N LEU A 11 -4.34 11.93 26.58
CA LEU A 11 -3.02 12.22 25.98
C LEU A 11 -2.27 10.94 25.59
N GLY A 12 -2.32 9.89 26.43
CA GLY A 12 -1.69 8.59 26.16
C GLY A 12 -2.37 7.84 24.99
N ALA A 13 -3.71 7.85 24.94
CA ALA A 13 -4.46 7.26 23.84
C ALA A 13 -4.26 8.01 22.50
N VAL A 14 -4.17 9.34 22.53
CA VAL A 14 -3.90 10.16 21.34
C VAL A 14 -2.51 9.84 20.75
N SER A 15 -1.52 9.57 21.62
CA SER A 15 -0.15 9.24 21.18
C SER A 15 -0.04 7.87 20.50
N ALA A 16 -0.79 6.87 20.99
CA ALA A 16 -0.78 5.52 20.41
C ALA A 16 -1.55 5.43 19.07
N ALA A 17 -2.52 6.32 18.84
CA ALA A 17 -3.31 6.34 17.62
C ALA A 17 -2.58 6.94 16.41
N PHE A 18 -1.47 7.66 16.62
CA PHE A 18 -0.88 8.54 15.60
C PHE A 18 0.46 8.10 15.02
N ALA A 19 1.05 6.98 15.47
CA ALA A 19 2.32 6.48 14.94
C ALA A 19 2.16 5.17 14.15
N LYS A 20 1.45 5.20 13.02
CA LYS A 20 1.55 4.12 12.01
C LYS A 20 2.81 4.34 11.16
N GLY A 21 3.97 4.02 11.73
CA GLY A 21 5.27 4.16 11.06
C GLY A 21 5.45 3.26 9.84
N CYS A 22 6.51 3.50 9.07
CA CYS A 22 6.87 2.64 7.95
C CYS A 22 7.23 1.23 8.44
N GLN A 23 6.80 0.22 7.68
CA GLN A 23 7.09 -1.19 7.93
C GLN A 23 7.69 -1.84 6.66
N PRO A 24 8.56 -2.87 6.80
CA PRO A 24 9.10 -3.59 5.66
C PRO A 24 8.02 -4.30 4.84
N ILE A 25 8.18 -4.33 3.52
CA ILE A 25 7.25 -5.06 2.63
C ILE A 25 7.44 -6.57 2.79
N THR A 26 6.35 -7.25 3.14
CA THR A 26 6.31 -8.71 3.30
C THR A 26 5.60 -9.42 2.16
N ILE A 27 4.72 -8.72 1.42
CA ILE A 27 3.96 -9.26 0.30
C ILE A 27 4.90 -9.78 -0.80
N PRO A 28 4.94 -11.09 -1.12
CA PRO A 28 5.91 -11.66 -2.06
C PRO A 28 5.91 -11.00 -3.44
N LEU A 29 4.72 -10.71 -3.98
CA LEU A 29 4.57 -10.06 -5.28
C LEU A 29 5.27 -8.68 -5.32
N CYS A 30 5.36 -7.98 -4.19
CA CYS A 30 5.88 -6.62 -4.10
C CYS A 30 7.31 -6.50 -3.58
N LYS A 31 8.05 -7.60 -3.42
CA LYS A 31 9.47 -7.54 -3.05
C LYS A 31 10.37 -7.14 -4.22
N GLY A 32 11.27 -6.19 -4.03
CA GLY A 32 12.26 -5.82 -5.05
C GLY A 32 11.68 -5.07 -6.25
N VAL A 33 10.59 -4.31 -6.05
CA VAL A 33 9.98 -3.46 -7.08
C VAL A 33 10.58 -2.05 -7.13
N GLY A 34 11.64 -1.77 -6.38
CA GLY A 34 12.31 -0.46 -6.33
C GLY A 34 12.18 0.28 -4.99
N TYR A 35 11.41 -0.25 -4.04
CA TYR A 35 11.32 0.23 -2.66
C TYR A 35 11.02 -0.95 -1.71
N ASN A 36 11.20 -0.74 -0.41
CA ASN A 36 11.12 -1.81 0.60
C ASN A 36 10.28 -1.45 1.84
N MET A 37 9.79 -0.21 1.96
CA MET A 37 9.01 0.27 3.10
C MET A 37 7.62 0.72 2.64
N THR A 38 6.61 0.37 3.44
CA THR A 38 5.20 0.70 3.21
C THR A 38 4.56 1.19 4.51
N SER A 39 3.42 1.87 4.43
CA SER A 39 2.55 2.16 5.57
C SER A 39 1.12 1.74 5.24
N PHE A 40 0.32 1.58 6.29
CA PHE A 40 -1.08 1.19 6.20
C PHE A 40 -1.93 2.16 7.04
N PRO A 41 -3.21 2.42 6.68
CA PRO A 41 -3.97 1.73 5.64
C PRO A 41 -3.58 2.15 4.22
N ASN A 42 -3.83 1.28 3.24
CA ASN A 42 -3.68 1.63 1.81
C ASN A 42 -4.97 2.27 1.24
N SER A 43 -4.96 2.68 -0.03
CA SER A 43 -6.09 3.37 -0.66
C SER A 43 -7.36 2.53 -0.82
N TYR A 44 -7.25 1.21 -0.63
CA TYR A 44 -8.37 0.26 -0.67
C TYR A 44 -8.94 -0.05 0.72
N GLY A 45 -8.41 0.58 1.78
CA GLY A 45 -8.90 0.40 3.15
C GLY A 45 -8.37 -0.86 3.84
N HIS A 46 -7.42 -1.57 3.24
CA HIS A 46 -6.70 -2.63 3.95
C HIS A 46 -5.93 -2.03 5.12
N GLU A 47 -6.01 -2.65 6.28
CA GLU A 47 -5.31 -2.19 7.48
C GLU A 47 -3.96 -2.91 7.67
N LYS A 48 -3.77 -4.04 6.98
CA LYS A 48 -2.58 -4.89 7.09
C LYS A 48 -2.11 -5.41 5.73
N GLN A 49 -0.81 -5.70 5.65
CA GLN A 49 -0.21 -6.34 4.47
C GLN A 49 -0.80 -7.71 4.16
N GLU A 50 -1.24 -8.47 5.18
CA GLU A 50 -1.90 -9.77 4.99
C GLU A 50 -3.15 -9.64 4.10
N GLU A 51 -4.01 -8.65 4.41
CA GLU A 51 -5.27 -8.40 3.69
C GLU A 51 -5.01 -7.93 2.26
N ALA A 52 -4.14 -6.91 2.12
CA ALA A 52 -3.75 -6.42 0.80
C ALA A 52 -3.03 -7.48 -0.04
N GLY A 53 -2.28 -8.38 0.61
CA GLY A 53 -1.55 -9.47 0.01
C GLY A 53 -2.49 -10.51 -0.61
N LEU A 54 -3.58 -10.84 0.07
CA LEU A 54 -4.62 -11.74 -0.44
C LEU A 54 -5.28 -11.20 -1.71
N GLU A 55 -5.57 -9.90 -1.75
CA GLU A 55 -6.21 -9.29 -2.92
C GLU A 55 -5.23 -9.11 -4.09
N VAL A 56 -4.04 -8.52 -3.85
CA VAL A 56 -3.09 -8.25 -4.93
C VAL A 56 -2.56 -9.53 -5.58
N HIS A 57 -2.52 -10.64 -4.84
CA HIS A 57 -2.10 -11.93 -5.37
C HIS A 57 -3.03 -12.45 -6.49
N GLN A 58 -4.28 -11.99 -6.55
CA GLN A 58 -5.20 -12.33 -7.66
C GLN A 58 -4.69 -11.84 -9.01
N PHE A 59 -3.83 -10.81 -9.03
CA PHE A 59 -3.21 -10.29 -10.25
C PHE A 59 -1.94 -11.04 -10.65
N PHE A 60 -1.48 -12.05 -9.89
CA PHE A 60 -0.26 -12.79 -10.21
C PHE A 60 -0.25 -13.36 -11.64
N PRO A 61 -1.32 -14.01 -12.15
CA PRO A 61 -1.34 -14.49 -13.53
C PRO A 61 -1.20 -13.37 -14.57
N LEU A 62 -1.76 -12.19 -14.31
CA LEU A 62 -1.69 -11.04 -15.22
C LEU A 62 -0.29 -10.42 -15.24
N VAL A 63 0.40 -10.43 -14.08
CA VAL A 63 1.80 -10.01 -13.96
C VAL A 63 2.70 -10.97 -14.75
N GLU A 64 2.53 -12.29 -14.57
CA GLU A 64 3.30 -13.30 -15.31
C GLU A 64 3.02 -13.29 -16.82
N TYR A 65 1.79 -12.97 -17.22
CA TYR A 65 1.44 -12.79 -18.62
C TYR A 65 2.24 -11.65 -19.27
N GLY A 66 2.63 -10.63 -18.51
CA GLY A 66 3.53 -9.59 -19.01
C GLY A 66 2.89 -8.60 -19.99
N CYS A 67 1.59 -8.32 -19.87
CA CYS A 67 0.90 -7.33 -20.72
C CYS A 67 1.53 -5.92 -20.63
N TYR A 68 2.16 -5.59 -19.51
CA TYR A 68 2.89 -4.35 -19.31
C TYR A 68 4.03 -4.54 -18.30
N GLU A 69 5.24 -4.12 -18.67
CA GLU A 69 6.45 -4.29 -17.85
C GLU A 69 6.37 -3.60 -16.47
N HIS A 70 5.59 -2.52 -16.35
CA HIS A 70 5.40 -1.79 -15.10
C HIS A 70 4.12 -2.16 -14.36
N LEU A 71 3.35 -3.18 -14.81
CA LEU A 71 2.12 -3.59 -14.12
C LEU A 71 2.40 -3.98 -12.66
N ARG A 72 3.44 -4.79 -12.43
CA ARG A 72 3.83 -5.23 -11.09
C ARG A 72 4.15 -4.04 -10.18
N PHE A 73 4.93 -3.09 -10.68
CA PHE A 73 5.25 -1.87 -9.95
C PHE A 73 3.98 -1.04 -9.66
N PHE A 74 3.14 -0.83 -10.67
CA PHE A 74 1.88 -0.10 -10.52
C PHE A 74 0.97 -0.70 -9.44
N LEU A 75 0.73 -2.02 -9.47
CA LEU A 75 -0.06 -2.71 -8.45
C LEU A 75 0.54 -2.49 -7.06
N CYS A 76 1.86 -2.68 -6.91
CA CYS A 76 2.50 -2.53 -5.61
C CYS A 76 2.43 -1.10 -5.06
N THR A 77 2.47 -0.06 -5.90
CA THR A 77 2.28 1.34 -5.42
C THR A 77 0.88 1.62 -4.86
N LEU A 78 -0.12 0.79 -5.20
CA LEU A 78 -1.48 0.89 -4.66
C LEU A 78 -1.68 0.01 -3.43
N TYR A 79 -1.20 -1.24 -3.47
CA TYR A 79 -1.42 -2.22 -2.38
C TYR A 79 -0.40 -2.10 -1.24
N THR A 80 0.82 -1.66 -1.54
CA THR A 80 1.92 -1.39 -0.60
C THR A 80 2.48 0.02 -0.87
N PRO A 81 1.74 1.09 -0.56
CA PRO A 81 2.13 2.45 -0.92
C PRO A 81 3.49 2.82 -0.31
N ILE A 82 4.30 3.56 -1.07
CA ILE A 82 5.65 3.95 -0.66
C ILE A 82 5.57 4.78 0.62
N CYS A 83 6.35 4.39 1.63
CA CYS A 83 6.49 5.10 2.90
C CYS A 83 7.91 5.62 3.09
N GLN A 84 8.02 6.88 3.51
CA GLN A 84 9.29 7.51 3.91
C GLN A 84 9.11 8.13 5.28
N GLU A 85 10.09 7.97 6.17
CA GLU A 85 9.97 8.44 7.57
C GLU A 85 9.74 9.94 7.71
N ASN A 86 10.16 10.73 6.72
CA ASN A 86 10.01 12.19 6.70
C ASN A 86 8.83 12.67 5.84
N TYR A 87 7.92 11.76 5.45
CA TYR A 87 6.79 12.09 4.58
C TYR A 87 5.52 11.35 5.03
N ASP A 88 4.63 12.08 5.68
CA ASP A 88 3.45 11.53 6.38
C ASP A 88 2.29 11.13 5.44
N ARG A 89 2.45 11.30 4.12
CA ARG A 89 1.41 10.99 3.13
C ARG A 89 1.85 9.82 2.26
N PRO A 90 0.96 8.89 1.88
CA PRO A 90 1.30 7.88 0.90
C PRO A 90 1.62 8.53 -0.45
N ILE A 91 2.68 8.07 -1.10
CA ILE A 91 3.01 8.45 -2.47
C ILE A 91 2.26 7.50 -3.41
N LEU A 92 1.29 8.05 -4.15
CA LEU A 92 0.48 7.32 -5.14
C LEU A 92 1.13 7.32 -6.53
N PRO A 93 0.80 6.34 -7.40
CA PRO A 93 1.29 6.36 -8.77
C PRO A 93 0.75 7.55 -9.57
N CYS A 94 1.54 8.03 -10.51
CA CYS A 94 1.11 9.03 -11.49
C CYS A 94 -0.04 8.49 -12.36
N MET A 95 -0.90 9.37 -12.84
CA MET A 95 -2.07 9.01 -13.65
C MET A 95 -1.66 8.29 -14.95
N GLU A 96 -0.57 8.71 -15.55
CA GLU A 96 -0.03 8.16 -16.80
C GLU A 96 0.29 6.66 -16.66
N LEU A 97 0.87 6.26 -15.52
CA LEU A 97 1.18 4.85 -15.23
C LEU A 97 -0.10 4.00 -15.16
N CYS A 98 -1.14 4.52 -14.51
CA CYS A 98 -2.45 3.86 -14.44
C CYS A 98 -3.09 3.71 -15.82
N LEU A 99 -3.06 4.76 -16.63
CA LEU A 99 -3.65 4.74 -17.97
C LEU A 99 -2.96 3.75 -18.90
N GLU A 100 -1.62 3.68 -18.88
CA GLU A 100 -0.87 2.69 -19.66
C GLU A 100 -1.10 1.25 -19.17
N ALA A 101 -1.12 1.02 -17.85
CA ALA A 101 -1.45 -0.28 -17.29
C ALA A 101 -2.85 -0.75 -17.71
N LYS A 102 -3.85 0.14 -17.61
CA LYS A 102 -5.22 -0.14 -18.05
C LYS A 102 -5.27 -0.47 -19.54
N LYS A 103 -4.71 0.40 -20.38
CA LYS A 103 -4.72 0.26 -21.84
C LYS A 103 -4.14 -1.08 -22.31
N ARG A 104 -3.05 -1.51 -21.68
CA ARG A 104 -2.31 -2.72 -22.11
C ARG A 104 -2.87 -4.01 -21.51
N CYS A 105 -3.40 -3.97 -20.29
CA CYS A 105 -3.79 -5.18 -19.56
C CYS A 105 -5.30 -5.42 -19.52
N SER A 106 -6.15 -4.38 -19.66
CA SER A 106 -7.60 -4.58 -19.65
C SER A 106 -8.13 -5.50 -20.77
N PRO A 107 -7.56 -5.53 -22.00
CA PRO A 107 -8.03 -6.45 -23.03
C PRO A 107 -7.79 -7.93 -22.69
N ILE A 108 -6.84 -8.23 -21.79
CA ILE A 108 -6.57 -9.60 -21.31
C ILE A 108 -7.59 -10.00 -20.25
N MET A 109 -8.01 -9.05 -19.40
CA MET A 109 -8.97 -9.28 -18.33
C MET A 109 -10.43 -9.46 -18.82
N GLN A 110 -10.71 -9.07 -20.06
CA GLN A 110 -12.06 -9.12 -20.66
C GLN A 110 -12.29 -10.34 -21.55
N GLN A 111 -11.29 -11.23 -21.65
CA GLN A 111 -11.38 -12.52 -22.35
C GLN A 111 -11.96 -13.58 -21.42
#